data_AF-A0A3P6ERP1-F1
#
_entry.id   AF-A0A3P6ERP1-F1
#
_cell.length_a   1.000
_cell.length_b   1.000
_cell.length_c   1.000
_cell.angle_alpha   90.00
_cell.angle_beta   90.00
_cell.angle_gamma   90.00
#
_symmetry.space_group_name_H-M   'P 1'
#
loop_
_entity.id
_entity.type
_entity.pdbx_description
1 polymer ?
#
loop_
_entity_poly.entity_id
_entity_poly.type
_entity_poly.pdbx_seq_one_letter_code
_entity_poly.pdbx_strand_id
1 'polypeptide(L)'
;YRVKNHNADEAVDFYHRYKEDIKLMKKLNTDAFRLSIAWPRNFPVNGRMEKGISKEGVQFYHDLIDELLKNDITPLVTVFHWDIAADLEDEYGGFLRERVVLRHREETPGRCSPYIKDFGHLCQDGRSGFEAYVVSHNLLVSHAEAVDAFRKCEKCKGGKIGIAHSPAWFEPEDVEGGQRTVDRVLDFIMGCSFYAKASEKPDYRQPSWATDSLVEFEPDLRKLVKYIKDRYGNPEIIITENGYGEDLGVKDTDHSVALNDHNRKYYHQRHLLALHQAICEDKVNVTSYFVWSLMDNFEWQDGYTASLYYIDFKNSLTRMEKESAKWFTEFLKPGPKQKSSKSTFSEEL
;
A
#
# COMPACT_ATOMS: atom_id res chain seq x y z
N TYR A 1 18.39 -13.13 13.49
CA TYR A 1 18.18 -12.30 12.28
C TYR A 1 18.47 -13.13 11.04
N ARG A 2 17.58 -13.04 10.04
CA ARG A 2 17.66 -13.82 8.80
C ARG A 2 18.81 -13.39 7.89
N VAL A 3 19.15 -12.11 7.90
CA VAL A 3 20.26 -11.52 7.14
C VAL A 3 21.09 -10.61 8.06
N LYS A 4 22.38 -10.39 7.76
CA LYS A 4 23.21 -9.38 8.44
C LYS A 4 23.22 -8.11 7.58
N ASN A 5 22.99 -6.94 8.19
CA ASN A 5 22.89 -5.63 7.51
C ASN A 5 21.76 -5.57 6.48
N HIS A 6 20.53 -5.39 6.95
CA HIS A 6 19.34 -5.34 6.10
C HIS A 6 19.45 -4.15 5.12
N ASN A 7 19.40 -4.45 3.81
CA ASN A 7 19.27 -3.47 2.73
C ASN A 7 18.40 -4.05 1.60
N ALA A 8 18.11 -3.22 0.59
CA ALA A 8 17.25 -3.56 -0.54
C ALA A 8 18.04 -3.88 -1.83
N ASP A 9 19.34 -4.21 -1.74
CA ASP A 9 20.19 -4.42 -2.92
C ASP A 9 19.74 -5.65 -3.74
N GLU A 10 19.47 -6.77 -3.05
CA GLU A 10 18.97 -8.02 -3.64
C GLU A 10 17.50 -8.28 -3.24
N ALA A 11 17.15 -7.99 -1.97
CA ALA A 11 15.84 -8.27 -1.40
C ALA A 11 15.38 -9.72 -1.66
N VAL A 12 14.22 -9.90 -2.29
CA VAL A 12 13.67 -11.22 -2.66
C VAL A 12 14.00 -11.62 -4.10
N ASP A 13 14.76 -10.78 -4.81
CA ASP A 13 15.14 -10.97 -6.20
C ASP A 13 13.94 -11.19 -7.15
N PHE A 14 12.83 -10.49 -6.89
CA PHE A 14 11.62 -10.58 -7.72
C PHE A 14 11.91 -10.17 -9.18
N TYR A 15 12.84 -9.26 -9.38
CA TYR A 15 13.23 -8.77 -10.71
C TYR A 15 13.68 -9.90 -11.65
N HIS A 16 14.42 -10.89 -11.16
CA HIS A 16 14.85 -12.03 -11.97
C HIS A 16 13.91 -13.24 -11.84
N ARG A 17 13.09 -13.29 -10.78
CA ARG A 17 12.30 -14.48 -10.41
C ARG A 17 10.79 -14.35 -10.56
N TYR A 18 10.28 -13.23 -11.07
CA TYR A 18 8.83 -12.99 -11.19
C TYR A 18 8.07 -14.13 -11.90
N LYS A 19 8.67 -14.82 -12.87
CA LYS A 19 8.03 -15.98 -13.55
C LYS A 19 7.80 -17.17 -12.63
N GLU A 20 8.68 -17.38 -11.65
CA GLU A 20 8.52 -18.41 -10.63
C GLU A 20 7.46 -17.96 -9.60
N ASP A 21 7.53 -16.69 -9.20
CA ASP A 21 6.60 -16.11 -8.22
C ASP A 21 5.16 -16.03 -8.76
N ILE A 22 4.97 -15.79 -10.08
CA ILE A 22 3.65 -15.86 -10.74
C ILE A 22 3.05 -17.27 -10.68
N LYS A 23 3.87 -18.33 -10.67
CA LYS A 23 3.34 -19.70 -10.47
C LYS A 23 2.78 -19.88 -9.06
N LEU A 24 3.37 -19.22 -8.07
CA LEU A 24 2.86 -19.21 -6.70
C LEU A 24 1.54 -18.44 -6.63
N MET A 25 1.45 -17.28 -7.29
CA MET A 25 0.20 -16.52 -7.41
C MET A 25 -0.93 -17.38 -8.02
N LYS A 26 -0.63 -18.12 -9.09
CA LYS A 26 -1.60 -19.08 -9.67
C LYS A 26 -1.97 -20.20 -8.72
N LYS A 27 -1.00 -20.77 -7.99
CA LYS A 27 -1.26 -21.81 -7.00
C LYS A 27 -2.18 -21.29 -5.88
N LEU A 28 -2.01 -20.03 -5.47
CA LEU A 28 -2.89 -19.36 -4.51
C LEU A 28 -4.31 -19.10 -5.04
N ASN A 29 -4.55 -19.25 -6.35
CA ASN A 29 -5.78 -18.83 -7.03
C ASN A 29 -6.06 -17.32 -6.95
N THR A 30 -5.03 -16.47 -6.91
CA THR A 30 -5.23 -15.00 -7.02
C THR A 30 -5.58 -14.62 -8.47
N ASP A 31 -6.45 -13.64 -8.62
CA ASP A 31 -6.90 -13.08 -9.90
C ASP A 31 -6.33 -11.68 -10.19
N ALA A 32 -5.65 -11.08 -9.21
CA ALA A 32 -5.00 -9.79 -9.34
C ALA A 32 -3.65 -9.74 -8.59
N PHE A 33 -2.77 -8.84 -9.05
CA PHE A 33 -1.48 -8.56 -8.43
C PHE A 33 -1.19 -7.06 -8.45
N ARG A 34 -0.99 -6.47 -7.27
CA ARG A 34 -0.59 -5.06 -7.15
C ARG A 34 0.94 -4.97 -7.19
N LEU A 35 1.47 -4.14 -8.08
CA LEU A 35 2.90 -3.88 -8.24
C LEU A 35 3.19 -2.39 -8.27
N SER A 36 4.44 -2.00 -8.03
CA SER A 36 4.92 -0.64 -8.26
C SER A 36 5.94 -0.57 -9.40
N ILE A 37 6.03 0.61 -10.03
CA ILE A 37 7.08 0.93 -11.00
C ILE A 37 8.20 1.65 -10.27
N ALA A 38 9.42 1.14 -10.40
CA ALA A 38 10.61 1.75 -9.84
C ALA A 38 11.00 2.96 -10.67
N TRP A 39 10.78 4.16 -10.11
CA TRP A 39 11.14 5.42 -10.77
C TRP A 39 12.59 5.43 -11.26
N PRO A 40 13.62 5.17 -10.42
CA PRO A 40 15.01 5.23 -10.87
C PRO A 40 15.36 4.17 -11.92
N ARG A 41 14.58 3.08 -12.03
CA ARG A 41 14.80 2.08 -13.07
C ARG A 41 14.45 2.62 -14.46
N ASN A 42 13.32 3.31 -14.57
CA ASN A 42 12.87 3.85 -15.86
C ASN A 42 13.58 5.16 -16.21
N PHE A 43 13.96 5.94 -15.20
CA PHE A 43 14.65 7.23 -15.36
C PHE A 43 15.99 7.23 -14.60
N PRO A 44 17.00 6.50 -15.10
CA PRO A 44 18.25 6.25 -14.37
C PRO A 44 19.18 7.47 -14.29
N VAL A 45 18.98 8.48 -15.15
CA VAL A 45 19.80 9.69 -15.15
C VAL A 45 18.99 10.83 -14.54
N ASN A 46 19.33 11.20 -13.31
CA ASN A 46 18.71 12.30 -12.56
C ASN A 46 17.19 12.19 -12.37
N GLY A 47 16.63 10.98 -12.42
CA GLY A 47 15.20 10.74 -12.30
C GLY A 47 14.34 11.35 -13.41
N ARG A 48 14.93 11.72 -14.56
CA ARG A 48 14.30 12.61 -15.54
C ARG A 48 14.17 12.04 -16.94
N MET A 49 12.97 12.19 -17.50
CA MET A 49 12.62 11.71 -18.84
C MET A 49 13.48 12.37 -19.92
N GLU A 50 13.76 13.67 -19.82
CA GLU A 50 14.56 14.43 -20.78
C GLU A 50 16.04 14.03 -20.80
N LYS A 51 16.51 13.36 -19.75
CA LYS A 51 17.90 12.86 -19.64
C LYS A 51 18.06 11.44 -20.18
N GLY A 52 16.95 10.76 -20.47
CA GLY A 52 16.95 9.43 -21.06
C GLY A 52 16.00 8.48 -20.33
N ILE A 53 15.44 7.55 -21.09
CA ILE A 53 14.56 6.49 -20.59
C ILE A 53 15.32 5.16 -20.72
N SER A 54 15.36 4.36 -19.67
CA SER A 54 15.91 3.00 -19.76
C SER A 54 14.97 2.11 -20.55
N LYS A 55 15.45 1.60 -21.69
CA LYS A 55 14.69 0.65 -22.51
C LYS A 55 14.53 -0.68 -21.78
N GLU A 56 15.57 -1.11 -21.10
CA GLU A 56 15.62 -2.35 -20.33
C GLU A 56 14.66 -2.29 -19.13
N GLY A 57 14.62 -1.15 -18.43
CA GLY A 57 13.68 -0.91 -17.33
C GLY A 57 12.22 -0.96 -17.78
N VAL A 58 11.91 -0.27 -18.89
CA VAL A 58 10.57 -0.29 -19.49
C VAL A 58 10.20 -1.68 -20.00
N GLN A 59 11.14 -2.38 -20.64
CA GLN A 59 10.91 -3.74 -21.14
C GLN A 59 10.60 -4.73 -20.02
N PHE A 60 11.27 -4.63 -18.86
CA PHE A 60 10.97 -5.47 -17.70
C PHE A 60 9.50 -5.37 -17.27
N TYR A 61 8.95 -4.16 -17.19
CA TYR A 61 7.54 -3.98 -16.80
C TYR A 61 6.57 -4.48 -17.88
N HIS A 62 6.92 -4.35 -19.17
CA HIS A 62 6.15 -4.98 -20.24
C HIS A 62 6.14 -6.50 -20.08
N ASP A 63 7.32 -7.13 -19.94
CA ASP A 63 7.43 -8.58 -19.79
C ASP A 63 6.68 -9.10 -18.55
N LEU A 64 6.76 -8.36 -17.43
CA LEU A 64 6.05 -8.68 -16.20
C LEU A 64 4.53 -8.60 -16.38
N ILE A 65 4.03 -7.50 -16.93
CA ILE A 65 2.58 -7.30 -17.16
C ILE A 65 2.06 -8.34 -18.15
N ASP A 66 2.78 -8.60 -19.24
CA ASP A 66 2.39 -9.60 -20.23
C ASP A 66 2.37 -11.01 -19.63
N GLU A 67 3.34 -11.36 -18.77
CA GLU A 67 3.34 -12.65 -18.09
C GLU A 67 2.22 -12.75 -17.05
N LEU A 68 1.87 -11.68 -16.33
CA LEU A 68 0.70 -11.65 -15.43
C LEU A 68 -0.60 -11.90 -16.20
N LEU A 69 -0.82 -11.15 -17.29
CA LEU A 69 -2.02 -11.26 -18.13
C LEU A 69 -2.13 -12.64 -18.79
N LYS A 70 -1.01 -13.21 -19.25
CA LYS A 70 -0.95 -14.58 -19.80
C LYS A 70 -1.37 -15.65 -18.77
N ASN A 71 -1.24 -15.33 -17.49
CA ASN A 71 -1.59 -16.21 -16.38
C ASN A 71 -2.95 -15.87 -15.75
N ASP A 72 -3.76 -15.04 -16.42
CA ASP A 72 -5.08 -14.56 -15.98
C ASP A 72 -5.04 -13.75 -14.67
N ILE A 73 -3.91 -13.07 -14.40
CA ILE A 73 -3.72 -12.22 -13.23
C ILE A 73 -3.77 -10.75 -13.67
N THR A 74 -4.73 -10.01 -13.13
CA THR A 74 -4.94 -8.59 -13.44
C THR A 74 -3.94 -7.71 -12.70
N PRO A 75 -3.09 -6.93 -13.40
CA PRO A 75 -2.14 -6.03 -12.75
C PRO A 75 -2.84 -4.76 -12.22
N LEU A 76 -2.55 -4.40 -10.96
CA LEU A 76 -2.85 -3.08 -10.40
C LEU A 76 -1.54 -2.32 -10.17
N VAL A 77 -1.30 -1.27 -10.96
CA VAL A 77 0.00 -0.59 -10.99
C VAL A 77 0.00 0.66 -10.11
N THR A 78 0.97 0.75 -9.19
CA THR A 78 1.30 1.94 -8.40
C THR A 78 2.46 2.69 -9.06
N VAL A 79 2.24 3.94 -9.47
CA VAL A 79 3.25 4.72 -10.22
C VAL A 79 4.44 5.16 -9.36
N PHE A 80 4.21 5.40 -8.07
CA PHE A 80 5.24 5.83 -7.13
C PHE A 80 5.03 5.14 -5.79
N HIS A 81 6.05 4.48 -5.25
CA HIS A 81 5.97 3.72 -4.00
C HIS A 81 7.20 3.98 -3.11
N TRP A 82 7.41 5.27 -2.79
CA TRP A 82 8.43 5.77 -1.85
C TRP A 82 9.88 5.59 -2.31
N ASP A 83 10.08 5.36 -3.61
CA ASP A 83 11.36 5.09 -4.26
C ASP A 83 11.79 6.26 -5.15
N ILE A 84 11.93 7.44 -4.54
CA ILE A 84 12.41 8.64 -5.23
C ILE A 84 13.85 8.43 -5.73
N ALA A 85 14.16 8.87 -6.94
CA ALA A 85 15.53 8.84 -7.43
C ALA A 85 16.43 9.73 -6.55
N ALA A 86 17.54 9.19 -6.05
CA ALA A 86 18.46 9.90 -5.15
C ALA A 86 18.90 11.26 -5.72
N ASP A 87 19.21 11.31 -7.01
CA ASP A 87 19.58 12.54 -7.70
C ASP A 87 18.51 13.65 -7.60
N LEU A 88 17.22 13.30 -7.54
CA LEU A 88 16.14 14.29 -7.36
C LEU A 88 16.16 14.86 -5.93
N GLU A 89 16.50 14.04 -4.94
CA GLU A 89 16.72 14.50 -3.57
C GLU A 89 17.94 15.42 -3.50
N ASP A 90 19.09 14.98 -4.03
CA ASP A 90 20.36 15.72 -3.96
C ASP A 90 20.32 17.05 -4.73
N GLU A 91 19.63 17.09 -5.87
CA GLU A 91 19.60 18.24 -6.75
C GLU A 91 18.48 19.24 -6.38
N TYR A 92 17.36 18.75 -5.81
CA TYR A 92 16.13 19.54 -5.61
C TYR A 92 15.51 19.49 -4.22
N GLY A 93 16.03 18.66 -3.30
CA GLY A 93 15.38 18.37 -2.03
C GLY A 93 14.08 17.58 -2.20
N GLY A 94 13.99 16.77 -3.25
CA GLY A 94 12.85 15.90 -3.52
C GLY A 94 11.53 16.64 -3.63
N PHE A 95 10.53 16.19 -2.88
CA PHE A 95 9.18 16.78 -2.89
C PHE A 95 9.06 18.10 -2.11
N LEU A 96 10.15 18.67 -1.57
CA LEU A 96 10.09 19.93 -0.80
C LEU A 96 10.00 21.20 -1.67
N ARG A 97 10.26 21.12 -2.99
CA ARG A 97 10.25 22.31 -3.87
C ARG A 97 9.19 22.21 -4.96
N GLU A 98 8.44 23.30 -5.15
CA GLU A 98 7.37 23.48 -6.16
C GLU A 98 7.89 23.37 -7.61
N ARG A 99 9.18 23.70 -7.81
CA ARG A 99 9.90 23.43 -9.05
C ARG A 99 11.28 22.91 -8.73
N VAL A 100 11.64 21.85 -9.43
CA VAL A 100 12.95 21.23 -9.62
C VAL A 100 13.94 22.33 -10.09
N VAL A 101 14.46 23.14 -9.14
CA VAL A 101 15.52 24.15 -9.33
C VAL A 101 16.68 23.93 -8.33
N LEU A 102 17.88 23.89 -8.90
CA LEU A 102 19.18 23.47 -8.36
C LEU A 102 19.54 24.02 -6.97
N ARG A 103 19.90 23.13 -6.04
CA ARG A 103 20.94 23.39 -5.01
C ARG A 103 21.49 22.06 -4.50
N HIS A 104 22.76 21.79 -4.77
CA HIS A 104 23.48 20.67 -4.17
C HIS A 104 23.49 20.77 -2.64
N ARG A 105 23.06 19.71 -1.97
CA ARG A 105 23.58 19.35 -0.66
C ARG A 105 23.96 17.87 -0.71
N GLU A 106 25.27 17.63 -0.67
CA GLU A 106 25.80 16.33 -0.27
C GLU A 106 25.37 16.10 1.18
N GLU A 107 24.96 14.87 1.49
CA GLU A 107 24.39 14.40 2.76
C GLU A 107 22.85 14.43 2.82
N THR A 108 22.23 13.25 2.67
CA THR A 108 20.88 12.97 3.17
C THR A 108 20.94 12.33 4.57
N PRO A 109 20.91 13.11 5.67
CA PRO A 109 20.57 12.58 6.98
C PRO A 109 19.28 13.23 7.50
N GLY A 110 18.36 12.38 7.95
CA GLY A 110 17.18 12.68 8.78
C GLY A 110 16.85 14.16 8.99
N ARG A 111 16.19 14.77 7.99
CA ARG A 111 15.57 16.08 8.17
C ARG A 111 14.46 15.94 9.20
N CYS A 112 14.68 16.47 10.39
CA CYS A 112 13.72 16.42 11.49
C CYS A 112 13.77 17.72 12.28
N SER A 113 12.79 17.94 13.16
CA SER A 113 12.71 19.21 13.87
C SER A 113 13.44 19.19 15.21
N PRO A 114 14.19 20.26 15.56
CA PRO A 114 14.87 20.36 16.85
C PRO A 114 13.93 20.26 18.07
N TYR A 115 12.63 20.51 17.89
CA TYR A 115 11.62 20.41 18.95
C TYR A 115 11.12 18.98 19.21
N ILE A 116 11.54 17.97 18.43
CA ILE A 116 11.17 16.57 18.70
C ILE A 116 11.81 16.17 20.03
N LYS A 117 10.96 15.78 20.99
CA LYS A 117 11.40 15.36 22.32
C LYS A 117 12.36 14.17 22.19
N ASP A 118 13.44 14.19 22.96
CA ASP A 118 14.49 13.16 23.05
C ASP A 118 15.37 12.98 21.80
N PHE A 119 14.92 13.35 20.60
CA PHE A 119 15.66 13.15 19.34
C PHE A 119 16.03 14.44 18.60
N GLY A 120 15.47 15.60 18.99
CA GLY A 120 15.67 16.88 18.31
C GLY A 120 17.13 17.32 18.22
N HIS A 121 17.98 16.90 19.15
CA HIS A 121 19.42 17.18 19.16
C HIS A 121 20.20 16.42 18.07
N LEU A 122 19.63 15.35 17.50
CA LEU A 122 20.19 14.60 16.38
C LEU A 122 19.77 15.20 15.03
N CYS A 123 18.79 16.09 15.02
CA CYS A 123 18.29 16.73 13.81
C CYS A 123 19.29 17.77 13.31
N GLN A 124 19.83 17.53 12.11
CA GLN A 124 20.79 18.42 11.49
C GLN A 124 20.12 19.61 10.79
N ASP A 125 18.90 19.43 10.28
CA ASP A 125 18.08 20.43 9.61
C ASP A 125 16.61 19.93 9.55
N GLY A 126 15.66 20.79 9.20
CA GLY A 126 14.28 20.40 8.90
C GLY A 126 13.21 21.01 9.81
N ARG A 127 12.04 21.24 9.22
CA ARG A 127 10.84 21.73 9.90
C ARG A 127 9.70 20.76 9.63
N SER A 128 9.72 19.58 10.25
CA SER A 128 8.79 18.49 9.97
C SER A 128 7.32 18.92 10.05
N GLY A 129 6.97 19.82 10.97
CA GLY A 129 5.62 20.38 11.10
C GLY A 129 5.20 21.38 10.01
N PHE A 130 6.09 21.75 9.07
CA PHE A 130 5.79 22.61 7.91
C PHE A 130 6.10 21.90 6.60
N GLU A 131 7.27 21.25 6.53
CA GLU A 131 7.77 20.54 5.36
C GLU A 131 6.85 19.37 4.97
N ALA A 132 6.25 18.67 5.94
CA ALA A 132 5.27 17.63 5.66
C ALA A 132 4.05 18.17 4.86
N TYR A 133 3.61 19.40 5.15
CA TYR A 133 2.51 20.03 4.41
C TYR A 133 2.92 20.45 3.00
N VAL A 134 4.15 20.93 2.83
CA VAL A 134 4.69 21.28 1.50
C VAL A 134 4.81 20.04 0.63
N VAL A 135 5.38 18.96 1.16
CA VAL A 135 5.47 17.66 0.47
C VAL A 135 4.07 17.14 0.13
N SER A 136 3.15 17.16 1.09
CA SER A 136 1.76 16.71 0.87
C SER A 136 1.08 17.53 -0.23
N HIS A 137 1.27 18.85 -0.23
CA HIS A 137 0.75 19.72 -1.28
C HIS A 137 1.31 19.35 -2.66
N ASN A 138 2.63 19.20 -2.76
CA ASN A 138 3.29 18.87 -4.03
C ASN A 138 2.89 17.48 -4.54
N LEU A 139 2.74 16.49 -3.65
CA LEU A 139 2.22 15.16 -4.02
C LEU A 139 0.79 15.22 -4.56
N LEU A 140 -0.08 16.05 -3.96
CA LEU A 140 -1.44 16.25 -4.44
C LEU A 140 -1.47 16.94 -5.81
N VAL A 141 -0.61 17.93 -6.04
CA VAL A 141 -0.46 18.58 -7.35
C VAL A 141 0.05 17.57 -8.39
N SER A 142 1.12 16.82 -8.09
CA SER A 142 1.64 15.78 -8.98
C SER A 142 0.60 14.70 -9.28
N HIS A 143 -0.20 14.30 -8.30
CA HIS A 143 -1.32 13.38 -8.51
C HIS A 143 -2.37 13.97 -9.46
N ALA A 144 -2.76 15.23 -9.27
CA ALA A 144 -3.72 15.91 -10.13
C ALA A 144 -3.24 15.99 -11.59
N GLU A 145 -1.97 16.32 -11.81
CA GLU A 145 -1.35 16.34 -13.14
C GLU A 145 -1.30 14.93 -13.77
N ALA A 146 -0.93 13.91 -12.98
CA ALA A 146 -0.94 12.52 -13.45
C ALA A 146 -2.36 12.05 -13.83
N VAL A 147 -3.39 12.43 -13.07
CA VAL A 147 -4.79 12.13 -13.37
C VAL A 147 -5.24 12.83 -14.65
N ASP A 148 -4.86 14.09 -14.87
CA ASP A 148 -5.17 14.83 -16.09
C ASP A 148 -4.51 14.17 -17.32
N ALA A 149 -3.23 13.80 -17.21
CA ALA A 149 -2.52 13.07 -18.26
C ALA A 149 -3.16 11.70 -18.55
N PHE A 150 -3.53 10.95 -17.51
CA PHE A 150 -4.20 9.65 -17.64
C PHE A 150 -5.55 9.78 -18.35
N ARG A 151 -6.34 10.81 -18.03
CA ARG A 151 -7.65 11.03 -18.66
C ARG A 151 -7.55 11.48 -20.12
N LYS A 152 -6.47 12.16 -20.50
CA LYS A 152 -6.18 12.57 -21.89
C LYS A 152 -5.58 11.43 -22.73
N CYS A 153 -5.10 10.36 -22.10
CA CYS A 153 -4.52 9.21 -22.77
C CYS A 153 -5.61 8.36 -23.46
N GLU A 154 -5.62 8.35 -24.79
CA GLU A 154 -6.57 7.56 -25.60
C GLU A 154 -6.53 6.06 -25.29
N LYS A 155 -5.33 5.52 -25.02
CA LYS A 155 -5.15 4.10 -24.64
C LYS A 155 -5.60 3.78 -23.22
N CYS A 156 -5.83 4.80 -22.40
CA CYS A 156 -6.19 4.68 -20.99
C CYS A 156 -7.71 4.82 -20.77
N LYS A 157 -8.49 5.00 -21.84
CA LYS A 157 -9.95 5.13 -21.79
C LYS A 157 -10.58 3.90 -21.12
N GLY A 158 -11.45 4.15 -20.15
CA GLY A 158 -12.10 3.12 -19.34
C GLY A 158 -11.29 2.64 -18.13
N GLY A 159 -10.01 3.01 -18.03
CA GLY A 159 -9.20 2.75 -16.86
C GLY A 159 -9.58 3.62 -15.65
N LYS A 160 -9.21 3.16 -14.46
CA LYS A 160 -9.41 3.89 -13.20
C LYS A 160 -8.04 4.33 -12.65
N ILE A 161 -8.00 5.52 -12.08
CA ILE A 161 -6.81 6.08 -11.42
C ILE A 161 -7.24 6.68 -10.08
N GLY A 162 -6.41 6.52 -9.07
CA GLY A 162 -6.63 7.02 -7.72
C GLY A 162 -5.34 7.14 -6.94
N ILE A 163 -5.47 7.42 -5.65
CA ILE A 163 -4.39 7.55 -4.68
C ILE A 163 -4.65 6.56 -3.54
N ALA A 164 -3.63 5.82 -3.12
CA ALA A 164 -3.73 4.92 -1.99
C ALA A 164 -3.58 5.71 -0.68
N HIS A 165 -4.54 5.57 0.23
CA HIS A 165 -4.48 6.14 1.58
C HIS A 165 -4.31 5.02 2.60
N SER A 166 -3.58 5.30 3.68
CA SER A 166 -3.40 4.37 4.81
C SER A 166 -3.94 4.99 6.11
N PRO A 167 -5.28 5.07 6.27
CA PRO A 167 -5.89 5.56 7.48
C PRO A 167 -6.03 4.48 8.54
N ALA A 168 -5.70 4.82 9.78
CA ALA A 168 -6.15 4.07 10.94
C ALA A 168 -7.59 4.49 11.32
N TRP A 169 -8.32 3.58 11.95
CA TRP A 169 -9.54 3.93 12.65
C TRP A 169 -9.23 4.35 14.09
N PHE A 170 -10.07 5.22 14.65
CA PHE A 170 -9.93 5.68 16.03
C PHE A 170 -11.28 5.55 16.73
N GLU A 171 -11.28 4.96 17.92
CA GLU A 171 -12.46 4.94 18.78
C GLU A 171 -12.45 6.18 19.68
N PRO A 172 -13.59 6.88 19.81
CA PRO A 172 -13.68 8.00 20.74
C PRO A 172 -13.66 7.49 22.18
N GLU A 173 -12.93 8.17 23.06
CA GLU A 173 -13.15 8.02 24.50
C GLU A 173 -14.59 8.45 24.85
N ASP A 174 -15.18 7.84 25.89
CA ASP A 174 -16.53 8.14 26.38
C ASP A 174 -16.55 9.46 27.18
N VAL A 175 -16.20 10.55 26.48
CA VAL A 175 -16.14 11.92 26.98
C VAL A 175 -16.82 12.87 25.99
N GLU A 176 -17.36 13.98 26.49
CA GLU A 176 -18.00 14.98 25.65
C GLU A 176 -17.03 15.51 24.58
N GLY A 177 -17.40 15.37 23.31
CA GLY A 177 -16.57 15.79 22.18
C GLY A 177 -15.61 14.74 21.63
N GLY A 178 -15.56 13.51 22.19
CA GLY A 178 -14.70 12.43 21.71
C GLY A 178 -14.83 12.14 20.21
N GLN A 179 -16.07 12.06 19.69
CA GLN A 179 -16.33 11.84 18.26
C GLN A 179 -15.78 12.96 17.37
N ARG A 180 -15.85 14.22 17.82
CA ARG A 180 -15.31 15.35 17.06
C ARG A 180 -13.80 15.26 16.92
N THR A 181 -13.11 14.70 17.90
CA THR A 181 -11.66 14.46 17.83
C THR A 181 -11.35 13.39 16.78
N VAL A 182 -12.09 12.28 16.77
CA VAL A 182 -11.96 11.23 15.75
C VAL A 182 -12.17 11.81 14.35
N ASP A 183 -13.24 12.57 14.13
CA ASP A 183 -13.54 13.18 12.83
C ASP A 183 -12.39 14.09 12.37
N ARG A 184 -11.81 14.89 13.28
CA ARG A 184 -10.67 15.76 12.97
C ARG A 184 -9.41 15.00 12.59
N VAL A 185 -9.12 13.87 13.25
CA VAL A 185 -7.96 13.03 12.92
C VAL A 185 -8.17 12.36 11.56
N LEU A 186 -9.37 11.84 11.28
CA LEU A 186 -9.70 11.26 9.98
C LEU A 186 -9.69 12.32 8.85
N ASP A 187 -10.17 13.53 9.11
CA ASP A 187 -10.07 14.66 8.18
C ASP A 187 -8.61 15.08 7.93
N PHE A 188 -7.73 14.95 8.93
CA PHE A 188 -6.31 15.24 8.75
C PHE A 188 -5.62 14.17 7.90
N ILE A 189 -5.87 12.89 8.17
CA ILE A 189 -5.21 11.75 7.50
C ILE A 189 -5.76 11.54 6.08
N MET A 190 -7.07 11.60 5.90
CA MET A 190 -7.73 11.39 4.61
C MET A 190 -8.27 12.70 4.01
N GLY A 191 -8.97 13.49 4.82
CA GLY A 191 -9.72 14.66 4.36
C GLY A 191 -8.86 15.69 3.60
N CYS A 192 -7.61 15.91 4.00
CA CYS A 192 -6.68 16.80 3.28
C CYS A 192 -6.56 16.48 1.78
N SER A 193 -6.78 15.22 1.38
CA SER A 193 -6.73 14.77 -0.03
C SER A 193 -8.11 14.67 -0.68
N PHE A 194 -9.16 14.28 0.06
CA PHE A 194 -10.52 14.17 -0.47
C PHE A 194 -11.23 15.53 -0.60
N TYR A 195 -10.98 16.48 0.31
CA TYR A 195 -11.54 17.83 0.26
C TYR A 195 -10.78 18.77 -0.70
N ALA A 196 -9.59 18.42 -1.19
CA ALA A 196 -8.94 19.19 -2.26
C ALA A 196 -9.79 19.22 -3.56
N LYS A 197 -10.77 18.32 -3.67
CA LYS A 197 -11.77 18.26 -4.74
C LYS A 197 -13.06 19.06 -4.42
N ALA A 198 -13.27 19.43 -3.17
CA ALA A 198 -14.40 20.23 -2.71
C ALA A 198 -13.92 21.69 -2.49
N SER A 199 -14.58 22.65 -3.12
CA SER A 199 -14.21 24.07 -3.19
C SER A 199 -14.23 24.85 -1.86
N GLU A 200 -14.14 24.20 -0.71
CA GLU A 200 -14.22 24.81 0.62
C GLU A 200 -12.94 24.50 1.40
N LYS A 201 -12.12 25.54 1.64
CA LYS A 201 -10.92 25.45 2.47
C LYS A 201 -11.32 25.43 3.96
N PRO A 202 -11.02 24.38 4.75
CA PRO A 202 -11.20 24.43 6.20
C PRO A 202 -10.08 25.24 6.86
N ASP A 203 -10.43 26.00 7.91
CA ASP A 203 -9.51 26.73 8.79
C ASP A 203 -8.77 25.73 9.71
N TYR A 204 -7.52 25.41 9.38
CA TYR A 204 -6.69 24.48 10.17
C TYR A 204 -5.98 25.23 11.31
N ARG A 205 -6.50 25.08 12.53
CA ARG A 205 -5.71 25.29 13.76
C ARG A 205 -5.22 23.93 14.28
N GLN A 206 -3.90 23.80 14.33
CA GLN A 206 -3.08 22.63 14.71
C GLN A 206 -3.59 21.89 15.95
N PRO A 207 -3.37 20.56 16.04
CA PRO A 207 -2.40 20.11 17.04
C PRO A 207 -1.49 18.95 16.58
N SER A 208 -0.34 18.88 17.24
CA SER A 208 0.75 17.89 17.10
C SER A 208 0.60 16.74 18.09
N TRP A 209 0.72 15.48 17.65
CA TRP A 209 1.54 14.42 18.27
C TRP A 209 1.45 13.11 17.46
N ALA A 210 2.57 12.40 17.39
CA ALA A 210 2.72 11.04 16.88
C ALA A 210 3.17 10.16 18.06
N THR A 211 2.73 8.89 18.13
CA THR A 211 3.57 7.69 18.33
C THR A 211 2.73 6.44 18.64
N ASP A 212 3.19 5.34 18.06
CA ASP A 212 3.27 3.94 18.53
C ASP A 212 2.06 2.99 18.56
N SER A 213 2.35 1.77 18.07
CA SER A 213 1.58 0.53 18.08
C SER A 213 0.07 0.65 17.84
N LEU A 214 -0.33 0.75 16.57
CA LEU A 214 -1.73 0.50 16.21
C LEU A 214 -1.97 -1.01 16.23
N VAL A 215 -2.54 -1.49 17.33
CA VAL A 215 -3.21 -2.79 17.37
C VAL A 215 -4.48 -2.62 16.53
N GLU A 216 -4.44 -3.01 15.26
CA GLU A 216 -5.59 -2.92 14.37
C GLU A 216 -6.66 -3.95 14.80
N PHE A 217 -7.80 -3.45 15.27
CA PHE A 217 -8.90 -4.28 15.77
C PHE A 217 -9.90 -4.55 14.64
N GLU A 218 -10.54 -5.71 14.63
CA GLU A 218 -11.32 -6.15 13.45
C GLU A 218 -12.64 -5.38 13.20
N PRO A 219 -13.35 -4.82 14.21
CA PRO A 219 -14.41 -3.84 14.03
C PRO A 219 -13.97 -2.56 13.31
N ASP A 220 -12.68 -2.24 13.32
CA ASP A 220 -12.14 -0.98 12.83
C ASP A 220 -12.24 -0.88 11.32
N LEU A 221 -11.96 -1.98 10.60
CA LEU A 221 -12.04 -1.99 9.15
C LEU A 221 -13.48 -1.80 8.65
N ARG A 222 -14.45 -2.49 9.25
CA ARG A 222 -15.88 -2.34 8.90
C ARG A 222 -16.37 -0.92 9.17
N LYS A 223 -16.00 -0.35 10.34
CA LYS A 223 -16.34 1.03 10.71
C LYS A 223 -15.71 2.03 9.75
N LEU A 224 -14.44 1.85 9.40
CA LEU A 224 -13.72 2.71 8.47
C LEU A 224 -14.36 2.73 7.08
N VAL A 225 -14.63 1.57 6.47
CA VAL A 225 -15.23 1.54 5.12
C VAL A 225 -16.67 2.05 5.12
N LYS A 226 -17.40 1.88 6.24
CA LYS A 226 -18.71 2.49 6.44
C LYS A 226 -18.63 4.01 6.59
N TYR A 227 -17.66 4.52 7.35
CA TYR A 227 -17.38 5.96 7.46
C TYR A 227 -17.09 6.55 6.08
N ILE A 228 -16.24 5.90 5.28
CA ILE A 228 -15.92 6.35 3.91
C ILE A 228 -17.20 6.39 3.06
N LYS A 229 -18.05 5.37 3.15
CA LYS A 229 -19.34 5.34 2.47
C LYS A 229 -20.23 6.51 2.87
N ASP A 230 -20.45 6.69 4.17
CA ASP A 230 -21.43 7.66 4.66
C ASP A 230 -20.92 9.10 4.49
N ARG A 231 -19.60 9.33 4.54
CA ARG A 231 -18.98 10.66 4.40
C ARG A 231 -18.74 11.08 2.94
N TYR A 232 -18.30 10.15 2.09
CA TYR A 232 -17.85 10.45 0.72
C TYR A 232 -18.77 9.90 -0.38
N GLY A 233 -20.00 9.49 -0.04
CA GLY A 233 -21.04 9.14 -1.01
C GLY A 233 -20.90 7.73 -1.61
N ASN A 234 -20.50 6.74 -0.79
CA ASN A 234 -20.31 5.34 -1.18
C ASN A 234 -19.45 5.13 -2.44
N PRO A 235 -18.22 5.67 -2.47
CA PRO A 235 -17.33 5.43 -3.60
C PRO A 235 -17.02 3.94 -3.73
N GLU A 236 -16.56 3.53 -4.90
CA GLU A 236 -15.89 2.24 -5.02
C GLU A 236 -14.63 2.23 -4.15
N ILE A 237 -14.48 1.20 -3.33
CA ILE A 237 -13.36 1.01 -2.40
C ILE A 237 -12.57 -0.22 -2.84
N ILE A 238 -11.27 -0.02 -3.05
CA ILE A 238 -10.29 -1.09 -3.23
C ILE A 238 -9.39 -1.08 -2.00
N ILE A 239 -9.37 -2.18 -1.24
CA ILE A 239 -8.40 -2.36 -0.16
C ILE A 239 -7.08 -2.72 -0.81
N THR A 240 -6.25 -1.71 -1.08
CA THR A 240 -5.00 -1.88 -1.84
C THR A 240 -3.91 -2.58 -1.05
N GLU A 241 -4.04 -2.64 0.27
CA GLU A 241 -3.07 -3.24 1.19
C GLU A 241 -3.72 -3.47 2.55
N ASN A 242 -3.49 -4.66 3.10
CA ASN A 242 -3.88 -5.07 4.44
C ASN A 242 -3.06 -6.33 4.80
N GLY A 243 -2.45 -6.37 5.98
CA GLY A 243 -1.45 -7.37 6.33
C GLY A 243 -1.20 -7.47 7.82
N TYR A 244 -0.64 -8.61 8.24
CA TYR A 244 -0.20 -8.82 9.62
C TYR A 244 1.27 -9.23 9.65
N GLY A 245 2.11 -8.36 10.22
CA GLY A 245 3.49 -8.62 10.55
C GLY A 245 3.60 -9.28 11.91
N GLU A 246 4.25 -10.44 11.99
CA GLU A 246 4.54 -11.10 13.26
C GLU A 246 6.04 -11.02 13.54
N ASP A 247 6.43 -10.41 14.65
CA ASP A 247 7.82 -10.42 15.12
C ASP A 247 8.11 -11.71 15.89
N LEU A 248 8.77 -12.64 15.21
CA LEU A 248 9.21 -13.91 15.79
C LEU A 248 10.63 -13.84 16.40
N GLY A 249 11.30 -12.69 16.30
CA GLY A 249 12.67 -12.47 16.78
C GLY A 249 13.64 -13.56 16.32
N VAL A 250 14.29 -14.24 17.26
CA VAL A 250 15.26 -15.31 16.93
C VAL A 250 14.60 -16.59 16.43
N LYS A 251 13.31 -16.80 16.70
CA LYS A 251 12.57 -18.00 16.27
C LYS A 251 12.19 -17.96 14.79
N ASP A 252 12.36 -16.80 14.18
CA ASP A 252 12.02 -16.56 12.79
C ASP A 252 12.85 -17.38 11.79
N THR A 253 13.99 -17.96 12.22
CA THR A 253 14.80 -18.88 11.42
C THR A 253 14.45 -20.35 11.62
N ASP A 254 13.58 -20.68 12.57
CA ASP A 254 13.08 -22.03 12.78
C ASP A 254 11.86 -22.27 11.89
N HIS A 255 11.99 -23.09 10.85
CA HIS A 255 10.90 -23.37 9.91
C HIS A 255 9.66 -23.98 10.59
N SER A 256 9.81 -24.69 11.72
CA SER A 256 8.68 -25.23 12.47
C SER A 256 7.86 -24.14 13.16
N VAL A 257 8.42 -22.95 13.33
CA VAL A 257 7.73 -21.77 13.88
C VAL A 257 7.32 -20.82 12.75
N ALA A 258 8.27 -20.43 11.90
CA ALA A 258 8.07 -19.39 10.89
C ALA A 258 7.05 -19.74 9.80
N LEU A 259 6.82 -21.04 9.53
CA LEU A 259 5.80 -21.49 8.57
C LEU A 259 4.39 -21.59 9.18
N ASN A 260 4.27 -21.61 10.51
CA ASN A 260 3.02 -21.81 11.24
C ASN A 260 2.42 -20.46 11.72
N ASP A 261 2.20 -19.55 10.77
CA ASP A 261 1.75 -18.16 11.00
C ASP A 261 0.24 -18.03 11.27
N HIS A 262 -0.24 -18.74 12.28
CA HIS A 262 -1.67 -18.79 12.61
C HIS A 262 -2.27 -17.42 12.95
N ASN A 263 -1.50 -16.50 13.52
CA ASN A 263 -1.95 -15.14 13.83
C ASN A 263 -2.27 -14.35 12.55
N ARG A 264 -1.43 -14.42 11.52
CA ARG A 264 -1.70 -13.81 10.19
C ARG A 264 -2.96 -14.40 9.56
N LYS A 265 -3.09 -15.73 9.60
CA LYS A 265 -4.29 -16.41 9.10
C LYS A 265 -5.56 -15.91 9.80
N TYR A 266 -5.54 -15.84 11.14
CA TYR A 266 -6.67 -15.41 11.94
C TYR A 266 -7.02 -13.94 11.70
N TYR A 267 -6.01 -13.07 11.61
CA TYR A 267 -6.18 -11.67 11.28
C TYR A 267 -6.93 -11.48 9.94
N HIS A 268 -6.50 -12.15 8.87
CA HIS A 268 -7.18 -12.04 7.57
C HIS A 268 -8.59 -12.64 7.58
N GLN A 269 -8.80 -13.78 8.25
CA GLN A 269 -10.13 -14.38 8.39
C GLN A 269 -11.13 -13.39 8.97
N ARG A 270 -10.72 -12.63 10.00
CA ARG A 270 -11.60 -11.68 10.67
C ARG A 270 -11.79 -10.39 9.87
N HIS A 271 -10.75 -9.87 9.24
CA HIS A 271 -10.85 -8.67 8.39
C HIS A 271 -11.73 -8.92 7.16
N LEU A 272 -11.58 -10.07 6.50
CA LEU A 272 -12.44 -10.45 5.38
C LEU A 272 -13.89 -10.70 5.82
N LEU A 273 -14.11 -11.27 7.01
CA LEU A 273 -15.45 -11.38 7.58
C LEU A 273 -16.08 -10.00 7.83
N ALA A 274 -15.31 -9.07 8.40
CA ALA A 274 -15.77 -7.70 8.65
C ALA A 274 -16.12 -6.97 7.34
N LEU A 275 -15.30 -7.15 6.29
CA LEU A 275 -15.60 -6.62 4.95
C LEU A 275 -16.83 -7.27 4.33
N HIS A 276 -16.99 -8.59 4.45
CA HIS A 276 -18.17 -9.28 3.97
C HIS A 276 -19.44 -8.74 4.65
N GLN A 277 -19.39 -8.50 5.96
CA GLN A 277 -20.49 -7.85 6.68
C GLN A 277 -20.73 -6.40 6.20
N ALA A 278 -19.67 -5.61 5.97
CA ALA A 278 -19.80 -4.25 5.44
C ALA A 278 -20.49 -4.24 4.06
N ILE A 279 -20.16 -5.20 3.20
CA ILE A 279 -20.78 -5.34 1.87
C ILE A 279 -22.23 -5.81 2.00
N CYS A 280 -22.48 -6.88 2.76
CA CYS A 280 -23.79 -7.53 2.82
C CYS A 280 -24.81 -6.74 3.66
N GLU A 281 -24.40 -6.20 4.80
CA GLU A 281 -25.27 -5.53 5.77
C GLU A 281 -25.26 -4.00 5.57
N ASP A 282 -24.08 -3.37 5.51
CA ASP A 282 -23.97 -1.90 5.42
C ASP A 282 -24.02 -1.35 4.00
N LYS A 283 -24.03 -2.23 2.98
CA LYS A 283 -24.08 -1.91 1.55
C LYS A 283 -22.90 -1.03 1.09
N VAL A 284 -21.72 -1.27 1.64
CA VAL A 284 -20.47 -0.60 1.22
C VAL A 284 -19.99 -1.19 -0.10
N ASN A 285 -19.56 -0.33 -1.03
CA ASN A 285 -19.08 -0.72 -2.35
C ASN A 285 -17.58 -1.10 -2.33
N VAL A 286 -17.22 -2.17 -1.62
CA VAL A 286 -15.87 -2.74 -1.66
C VAL A 286 -15.78 -3.74 -2.81
N THR A 287 -14.82 -3.55 -3.73
CA THR A 287 -14.71 -4.38 -4.96
C THR A 287 -13.46 -5.23 -5.03
N SER A 288 -12.43 -4.94 -4.22
CA SER A 288 -11.16 -5.68 -4.28
C SER A 288 -10.41 -5.62 -2.94
N TYR A 289 -9.63 -6.66 -2.67
CA TYR A 289 -8.80 -6.80 -1.47
C TYR A 289 -7.43 -7.37 -1.83
N PHE A 290 -6.37 -6.66 -1.46
CA PHE A 290 -4.99 -7.05 -1.70
C PHE A 290 -4.28 -7.32 -0.37
N VAL A 291 -3.79 -8.55 -0.20
CA VAL A 291 -2.99 -8.94 0.96
C VAL A 291 -1.58 -8.36 0.83
N TRP A 292 -1.12 -7.64 1.85
CA TRP A 292 0.30 -7.35 2.03
C TRP A 292 0.94 -8.44 2.89
N SER A 293 1.79 -9.29 2.33
CA SER A 293 2.25 -9.31 0.93
C SER A 293 2.31 -10.74 0.37
N LEU A 294 2.75 -10.90 -0.87
CA LEU A 294 2.91 -12.23 -1.45
C LEU A 294 3.99 -13.03 -0.73
N MET A 295 5.09 -12.40 -0.31
CA MET A 295 6.23 -13.10 0.29
C MET A 295 7.00 -12.20 1.24
N ASP A 296 7.77 -12.83 2.12
CA ASP A 296 8.62 -12.13 3.08
C ASP A 296 9.56 -11.20 2.31
N ASN A 297 9.51 -9.90 2.59
CA ASN A 297 10.20 -8.88 1.78
C ASN A 297 10.90 -7.85 2.68
N PHE A 298 11.55 -6.87 2.05
CA PHE A 298 12.24 -5.78 2.76
C PHE A 298 11.25 -4.66 3.12
N GLU A 299 10.83 -4.64 4.38
CA GLU A 299 9.88 -3.72 5.00
C GLU A 299 10.58 -2.49 5.59
N TRP A 300 11.28 -1.75 4.73
CA TRP A 300 11.79 -0.42 5.06
C TRP A 300 12.68 -0.40 6.32
N GLN A 301 12.25 0.31 7.36
CA GLN A 301 12.98 0.48 8.62
C GLN A 301 12.98 -0.80 9.48
N ASP A 302 11.99 -1.67 9.29
CA ASP A 302 11.88 -2.95 10.00
C ASP A 302 12.70 -4.05 9.33
N GLY A 303 13.20 -3.79 8.11
CA GLY A 303 13.97 -4.73 7.32
C GLY A 303 13.13 -5.95 6.94
N TYR A 304 13.68 -7.17 7.00
CA TYR A 304 12.97 -8.33 6.47
C TYR A 304 11.86 -8.85 7.40
N THR A 305 10.60 -8.76 6.96
CA THR A 305 9.41 -9.16 7.75
C THR A 305 8.67 -10.36 7.16
N ALA A 306 7.81 -10.96 7.98
CA ALA A 306 7.02 -12.13 7.62
C ALA A 306 5.75 -11.78 6.84
N SER A 307 5.40 -12.64 5.89
CA SER A 307 4.31 -12.53 4.91
C SER A 307 3.83 -13.93 4.44
N LEU A 308 3.07 -14.07 3.34
CA LEU A 308 2.41 -15.33 2.93
C LEU A 308 3.38 -16.47 2.57
N TYR A 309 4.45 -16.18 1.82
CA TYR A 309 5.53 -17.13 1.52
C TYR A 309 6.79 -16.75 2.28
N TYR A 310 7.34 -17.70 3.05
CA TYR A 310 8.63 -17.55 3.70
C TYR A 310 9.75 -17.53 2.64
N ILE A 311 10.70 -16.62 2.79
CA ILE A 311 11.91 -16.55 1.96
C ILE A 311 13.12 -17.03 2.76
N ASP A 312 13.73 -18.12 2.29
CA ASP A 312 14.99 -18.61 2.86
C ASP A 312 16.19 -17.86 2.26
N PHE A 313 16.58 -16.77 2.94
CA PHE A 313 17.73 -15.95 2.56
C PHE A 313 19.08 -16.69 2.59
N LYS A 314 19.18 -17.85 3.25
CA LYS A 314 20.40 -18.65 3.30
C LYS A 314 20.44 -19.74 2.24
N ASN A 315 19.29 -20.09 1.68
CA ASN A 315 19.13 -21.16 0.71
C ASN A 315 18.56 -20.64 -0.61
N SER A 316 19.34 -19.81 -1.29
CA SER A 316 19.06 -19.32 -2.65
C SER A 316 17.68 -18.66 -2.81
N LEU A 317 17.22 -17.95 -1.78
CA LEU A 317 15.92 -17.28 -1.72
C LEU A 317 14.75 -18.24 -1.96
N THR A 318 14.80 -19.47 -1.44
CA THR A 318 13.73 -20.45 -1.65
C THR A 318 12.41 -19.95 -1.03
N ARG A 319 11.31 -20.02 -1.81
CA ARG A 319 9.95 -19.68 -1.37
C ARG A 319 9.28 -20.89 -0.72
N MET A 320 8.86 -20.76 0.54
CA MET A 320 8.19 -21.81 1.30
C MET A 320 6.79 -21.35 1.74
N GLU A 321 5.78 -22.17 1.50
CA GLU A 321 4.38 -21.84 1.77
C GLU A 321 4.06 -21.89 3.27
N LYS A 322 3.50 -20.80 3.80
CA LYS A 322 3.02 -20.76 5.19
C LYS A 322 1.56 -21.19 5.34
N GLU A 323 1.12 -21.38 6.57
CA GLU A 323 -0.25 -21.77 6.90
C GLU A 323 -1.31 -20.77 6.40
N SER A 324 -1.03 -19.46 6.45
CA SER A 324 -1.89 -18.43 5.87
C SER A 324 -2.05 -18.57 4.35
N ALA A 325 -0.97 -18.84 3.62
CA ALA A 325 -0.99 -19.06 2.16
C ALA A 325 -1.78 -20.31 1.77
N LYS A 326 -1.63 -21.41 2.54
CA LYS A 326 -2.45 -22.62 2.35
C LYS A 326 -3.93 -22.32 2.55
N TRP A 327 -4.26 -21.54 3.59
CA TRP A 327 -5.64 -21.14 3.84
C TRP A 327 -6.19 -20.26 2.70
N PHE A 328 -5.45 -19.26 2.21
CA PHE A 328 -5.86 -18.45 1.07
C PHE A 328 -6.09 -19.28 -0.20
N THR A 329 -5.21 -20.27 -0.46
CA THR A 329 -5.37 -21.21 -1.58
C THR A 329 -6.74 -21.89 -1.57
N GLU A 330 -7.20 -22.32 -0.39
CA GLU A 330 -8.52 -22.95 -0.22
C GLU A 330 -9.66 -21.93 -0.24
N PHE A 331 -9.47 -20.78 0.41
CA PHE A 331 -10.47 -19.71 0.49
C PHE A 331 -10.82 -19.13 -0.89
N LEU A 332 -9.82 -18.97 -1.76
CA LEU A 332 -9.97 -18.44 -3.11
C LEU A 332 -10.42 -19.48 -4.14
N LYS A 333 -10.64 -20.74 -3.74
CA LYS A 333 -11.23 -21.72 -4.67
C LYS A 333 -12.60 -21.23 -5.11
N PRO A 334 -12.95 -21.38 -6.41
CA PRO A 334 -14.29 -21.08 -6.88
C PRO A 334 -15.29 -21.89 -6.05
N GLY A 335 -16.22 -21.20 -5.40
CA GLY A 335 -17.33 -21.85 -4.71
C GLY A 335 -18.11 -22.77 -5.68
N PRO A 336 -18.86 -23.76 -5.18
CA PRO A 336 -19.75 -24.53 -6.03
C PRO A 336 -20.66 -23.55 -6.79
N LYS A 337 -20.60 -23.57 -8.13
CA LYS A 337 -21.49 -22.76 -8.97
C LYS A 337 -22.91 -23.01 -8.46
N GLN A 338 -23.55 -22.01 -7.85
CA GLN A 338 -24.97 -22.10 -7.58
C GLN A 338 -25.63 -22.37 -8.93
N LYS A 339 -26.25 -23.54 -9.08
CA LYS A 339 -27.08 -23.82 -10.24
C LYS A 339 -28.09 -22.68 -10.26
N SER A 340 -28.04 -21.82 -11.27
CA SER A 340 -29.10 -20.86 -11.50
C SER A 340 -30.39 -21.67 -11.61
N SER A 341 -31.23 -21.58 -10.58
CA SER A 341 -32.61 -21.98 -10.72
C SER A 341 -33.17 -21.03 -11.78
N LYS A 342 -33.36 -21.53 -13.00
CA LYS A 342 -34.25 -20.89 -13.94
C LYS A 342 -35.58 -20.76 -13.22
N SER A 343 -35.94 -19.54 -12.82
CA SER A 343 -37.28 -19.22 -12.38
C SER A 343 -38.20 -19.37 -13.60
N THR A 344 -38.73 -20.56 -13.81
CA THR A 344 -39.97 -20.73 -14.56
C THR A 344 -41.09 -20.16 -13.69
N PHE A 345 -41.31 -18.85 -13.79
CA PHE A 345 -42.64 -18.31 -13.54
C PHE A 345 -43.49 -18.71 -14.74
N SER A 346 -44.31 -19.74 -14.58
CA SER A 346 -45.49 -19.93 -15.42
C SER A 346 -46.59 -19.02 -14.87
N GLU A 347 -47.01 -18.05 -15.69
CA GLU A 347 -48.31 -17.41 -15.53
C GLU A 347 -49.39 -18.49 -15.64
N GLU A 348 -50.07 -18.79 -14.53
CA GLU A 348 -51.44 -19.30 -14.49
C GLU A 348 -51.91 -19.33 -13.02
N LEU A 349 -52.50 -18.21 -12.58
CA LEU A 349 -53.75 -18.05 -11.80
C LEU A 349 -53.86 -16.64 -11.19
#